data_AF-A0A3C0W419-F1
#
_entry.id   AF-A0A3C0W419-F1
#
_cell.length_a   1.000
_cell.length_b   1.000
_cell.length_c   1.000
_cell.angle_alpha   90.00
_cell.angle_beta   90.00
_cell.angle_gamma   90.00
#
_symmetry.space_group_name_H-M   'P 1'
#
loop_
_entity.id
_entity.type
_entity.pdbx_description
1 polymer ?
#
loop_
_entity_poly.entity_id
_entity_poly.type
_entity_poly.pdbx_seq_one_letter_code
_entity_poly.pdbx_strand_id
1 'polypeptide(L)'
;YFGPFASTWAVNHTLNTLQKAFLLRSCSDSVYETRTRPCMLHQIKRCSAPCTGLISLEDYGELVTEAEQFLRGKSRAVIGRLSQEMQKASDDLDFETAARVRDRIRALSAISMESSINAEGVAEADVFALHSEGGQACVQVFFYRA
;
A
#
# COMPACT_ATOMS: atom_id res chain seq x y z
N TYR A 1 7.45 8.21 -10.22
CA TYR A 1 8.21 6.98 -9.93
C TYR A 1 7.87 6.56 -8.51
N PHE A 2 7.55 5.28 -8.25
CA PHE A 2 7.12 4.77 -6.92
C PHE A 2 8.16 3.83 -6.27
N GLY A 3 9.43 4.00 -6.69
CA GLY A 3 10.60 3.35 -6.11
C GLY A 3 11.28 2.33 -7.02
N PRO A 4 12.52 1.93 -6.66
CA PRO A 4 13.07 0.65 -7.04
C PRO A 4 12.52 -0.42 -6.08
N PHE A 5 11.83 -1.42 -6.63
CA PHE A 5 11.38 -2.59 -5.85
C PHE A 5 12.45 -3.68 -5.92
N ALA A 6 12.72 -4.36 -4.81
CA ALA A 6 13.76 -5.40 -4.73
C ALA A 6 13.51 -6.60 -5.68
N SER A 7 12.26 -6.84 -6.08
CA SER A 7 11.89 -7.89 -7.03
C SER A 7 10.48 -7.68 -7.59
N THR A 8 10.13 -8.40 -8.66
CA THR A 8 8.75 -8.48 -9.17
C THR A 8 7.77 -9.03 -8.13
N TRP A 9 8.22 -9.91 -7.24
CA TRP A 9 7.43 -10.40 -6.12
C TRP A 9 7.09 -9.26 -5.15
N ALA A 10 8.06 -8.41 -4.79
CA ALA A 10 7.85 -7.28 -3.89
C ALA A 10 6.86 -6.25 -4.49
N VAL A 11 6.93 -6.01 -5.81
CA VAL A 11 5.95 -5.17 -6.53
C VAL A 11 4.55 -5.75 -6.39
N ASN A 12 4.38 -7.03 -6.73
CA ASN A 12 3.07 -7.68 -6.70
C ASN A 12 2.51 -7.80 -5.29
N HIS A 13 3.36 -8.03 -4.29
CA HIS A 13 2.97 -8.04 -2.88
C HIS A 13 2.45 -6.66 -2.46
N THR A 14 3.21 -5.60 -2.76
CA THR A 14 2.82 -4.21 -2.48
C THR A 14 1.49 -3.86 -3.16
N LEU A 15 1.35 -4.16 -4.46
CA LEU A 15 0.12 -3.92 -5.21
C LEU A 15 -1.08 -4.63 -4.61
N ASN A 16 -0.97 -5.92 -4.31
CA ASN A 16 -2.07 -6.68 -3.70
C ASN A 16 -2.47 -6.12 -2.34
N THR A 17 -1.48 -5.73 -1.53
CA THR A 17 -1.73 -5.20 -0.20
C THR A 17 -2.37 -3.81 -0.27
N LEU A 18 -1.94 -2.94 -1.19
CA LEU A 18 -2.57 -1.65 -1.44
C LEU A 18 -4.00 -1.80 -1.97
N GLN A 19 -4.22 -2.70 -2.92
CA GLN A 19 -5.56 -2.96 -3.45
C GLN A 19 -6.52 -3.40 -2.33
N LYS A 20 -6.06 -4.27 -1.42
CA LYS A 20 -6.86 -4.69 -0.27
C LYS A 20 -7.06 -3.54 0.73
N ALA A 21 -6.01 -2.78 1.04
CA ALA A 21 -6.05 -1.73 2.05
C ALA A 21 -6.90 -0.53 1.62
N PHE A 22 -6.91 -0.18 0.33
CA PHE A 22 -7.66 0.96 -0.21
C PHE A 22 -8.89 0.52 -1.04
N LEU A 23 -9.25 -0.76 -1.00
CA LEU A 23 -10.41 -1.33 -1.71
C LEU A 23 -10.41 -0.99 -3.22
N LEU A 24 -9.23 -0.97 -3.83
CA LEU A 24 -9.04 -0.61 -5.23
C LEU A 24 -9.39 -1.77 -6.15
N ARG A 25 -9.90 -1.45 -7.34
CA ARG A 25 -10.19 -2.47 -8.35
C ARG A 25 -8.89 -3.09 -8.88
N SER A 26 -8.97 -4.36 -9.25
CA SER A 26 -7.94 -5.10 -9.98
C SER A 26 -8.45 -5.71 -11.30
N CYS A 27 -9.71 -5.46 -11.66
CA CYS A 27 -10.29 -5.95 -12.91
C CYS A 27 -9.82 -5.12 -14.12
N SER A 28 -9.71 -5.77 -15.28
CA SER A 28 -9.48 -5.11 -16.57
C SER A 28 -10.64 -4.18 -16.94
N ASP A 29 -10.39 -3.24 -17.85
CA ASP A 29 -11.42 -2.28 -18.29
C ASP A 29 -12.60 -2.96 -18.98
N SER A 30 -12.35 -3.97 -19.81
CA SER A 30 -13.41 -4.78 -20.43
C SER A 30 -14.33 -5.46 -19.39
N VAL A 31 -13.76 -5.93 -18.29
CA VAL A 31 -14.52 -6.53 -17.18
C VAL A 31 -15.19 -5.45 -16.34
N TYR A 32 -14.65 -4.23 -16.26
CA TYR A 32 -15.26 -3.12 -15.54
C TYR A 32 -16.52 -2.61 -16.26
N GLU A 33 -16.42 -2.35 -17.55
CA GLU A 33 -17.48 -1.76 -18.39
C GLU A 33 -18.71 -2.65 -18.54
N THR A 34 -18.52 -3.97 -18.49
CA THR A 34 -19.59 -4.95 -18.70
C THR A 34 -20.34 -5.34 -17.43
N ARG A 35 -19.99 -4.78 -16.27
CA ARG A 35 -20.55 -5.21 -14.97
C ARG A 35 -21.89 -4.55 -14.68
N THR A 36 -22.88 -5.39 -14.44
CA THR A 36 -24.20 -4.99 -13.94
C THR A 36 -24.41 -5.30 -12.46
N ARG A 37 -23.53 -6.12 -11.85
CA ARG A 37 -23.58 -6.48 -10.42
C ARG A 37 -22.18 -6.56 -9.80
N PRO A 38 -22.04 -6.25 -8.50
CA PRO A 38 -20.76 -6.35 -7.79
C PRO A 38 -20.17 -7.75 -7.88
N CYS A 39 -18.86 -7.84 -8.06
CA CYS A 39 -18.17 -9.12 -8.15
C CYS A 39 -17.81 -9.68 -6.76
N MET A 40 -17.26 -10.89 -6.76
CA MET A 40 -16.81 -11.56 -5.54
C MET A 40 -15.79 -10.73 -4.75
N LEU A 41 -14.91 -9.97 -5.41
CA LEU A 41 -13.94 -9.09 -4.72
C LEU A 41 -14.63 -8.05 -3.83
N HIS A 42 -15.78 -7.52 -4.24
CA HIS A 42 -16.56 -6.63 -3.39
C HIS A 42 -17.17 -7.36 -2.19
N GLN A 43 -17.73 -8.55 -2.42
CA GLN A 43 -18.35 -9.36 -1.36
C GLN A 43 -17.34 -9.74 -0.27
N ILE A 44 -16.09 -10.04 -0.65
CA ILE A 44 -15.00 -10.32 0.29
C ILE A 44 -14.25 -9.06 0.76
N LYS A 45 -14.84 -7.86 0.55
CA LYS A 45 -14.32 -6.57 1.01
C LYS A 45 -12.90 -6.27 0.52
N ARG A 46 -12.63 -6.55 -0.76
CA ARG A 46 -11.38 -6.22 -1.46
C ARG A 46 -11.53 -5.15 -2.54
N CYS A 47 -12.76 -4.75 -2.86
CA CYS A 47 -13.06 -3.72 -3.85
C CYS A 47 -14.30 -2.93 -3.42
N SER A 48 -14.29 -1.61 -3.60
CA SER A 48 -15.43 -0.74 -3.30
C SER A 48 -16.53 -0.74 -4.37
N ALA A 49 -16.35 -1.53 -5.45
CA ALA A 49 -17.29 -1.71 -6.56
C ALA A 49 -17.71 -0.40 -7.29
N PRO A 50 -16.74 0.41 -7.77
CA PRO A 50 -17.04 1.56 -8.60
C PRO A 50 -17.70 1.19 -9.94
N CYS A 51 -17.52 -0.05 -10.41
CA CYS A 51 -18.11 -0.54 -11.67
C CYS A 51 -19.64 -0.62 -11.66
N THR A 52 -20.25 -0.69 -10.48
CA THR A 52 -21.72 -0.74 -10.35
C THR A 52 -22.27 0.44 -9.56
N GLY A 53 -21.47 1.49 -9.34
CA GLY A 53 -21.90 2.70 -8.63
C GLY A 53 -22.22 2.52 -7.15
N LEU A 54 -21.74 1.45 -6.49
CA LEU A 54 -21.90 1.29 -5.03
C LEU A 54 -21.06 2.30 -4.23
N ILE A 55 -20.03 2.83 -4.87
CA ILE A 55 -19.24 3.98 -4.42
C ILE A 55 -19.29 5.01 -5.54
N SER A 56 -19.31 6.30 -5.19
CA SER A 56 -19.18 7.35 -6.19
C SER A 56 -17.78 7.33 -6.82
N LEU A 57 -17.62 7.86 -8.03
CA LEU A 57 -16.30 7.97 -8.65
C LEU A 57 -15.41 8.96 -7.91
N GLU A 58 -16.00 9.95 -7.24
CA GLU A 58 -15.29 10.93 -6.42
C GLU A 58 -14.68 10.26 -5.18
N ASP A 59 -15.49 9.55 -4.38
CA ASP A 59 -15.01 8.81 -3.21
C ASP A 59 -14.00 7.72 -3.61
N TYR A 60 -14.20 7.08 -4.76
CA TYR A 60 -13.22 6.13 -5.30
C TYR A 60 -11.89 6.83 -5.64
N GLY A 61 -11.95 8.05 -6.18
CA GLY A 61 -10.79 8.90 -6.44
C GLY A 61 -10.03 9.27 -5.18
N GLU A 62 -10.73 9.49 -4.05
CA GLU A 62 -10.09 9.69 -2.75
C GLU A 62 -9.28 8.46 -2.33
N LEU A 63 -9.85 7.25 -2.44
CA LEU A 63 -9.14 6.00 -2.13
C LEU A 63 -7.89 5.81 -2.98
N VAL A 64 -7.96 6.16 -4.28
CA VAL A 64 -6.80 6.14 -5.18
C VAL A 64 -5.75 7.15 -4.73
N THR A 65 -6.17 8.36 -4.37
CA THR A 65 -5.29 9.43 -3.89
C THR A 65 -4.58 9.01 -2.59
N GLU A 66 -5.28 8.36 -1.67
CA GLU A 66 -4.67 7.83 -0.44
C GLU A 66 -3.59 6.78 -0.73
N ALA A 67 -3.87 5.86 -1.67
CA ALA A 67 -2.90 4.85 -2.08
C ALA A 67 -1.67 5.47 -2.75
N GLU A 68 -1.86 6.49 -3.58
CA GLU A 68 -0.78 7.25 -4.19
C GLU A 68 0.06 7.98 -3.13
N GLN A 69 -0.58 8.64 -2.16
CA GLN A 69 0.12 9.32 -1.06
C GLN A 69 0.95 8.34 -0.24
N PHE A 70 0.42 7.15 0.04
CA PHE A 70 1.16 6.09 0.71
C PHE A 70 2.43 5.70 -0.07
N LEU A 71 2.31 5.45 -1.38
CA LEU A 71 3.44 5.12 -2.24
C LEU A 71 4.47 6.24 -2.38
N ARG A 72 4.06 7.51 -2.20
CA ARG A 72 4.95 8.68 -2.18
C ARG A 72 5.64 8.91 -0.84
N GLY A 73 5.58 7.94 0.08
CA GLY A 73 6.26 7.99 1.37
C GLY A 73 5.46 8.66 2.49
N LYS A 74 4.18 9.04 2.28
CA LYS A 74 3.31 9.59 3.34
C LYS A 74 2.67 8.48 4.20
N SER A 75 3.32 7.33 4.35
CA SER A 75 2.78 6.15 5.03
C SER A 75 2.38 6.44 6.49
N ARG A 76 3.22 7.18 7.24
CA ARG A 76 2.92 7.59 8.62
C ARG A 76 1.66 8.43 8.75
N ALA A 77 1.47 9.39 7.83
CA ALA A 77 0.28 10.26 7.84
C ALA A 77 -1.00 9.46 7.55
N VAL A 78 -0.94 8.56 6.56
CA VAL A 78 -2.08 7.68 6.21
C VAL A 78 -2.42 6.74 7.38
N ILE A 79 -1.43 6.08 7.98
CA ILE A 79 -1.63 5.20 9.15
C ILE A 79 -2.18 5.98 10.34
N GLY A 80 -1.70 7.22 10.56
CA GLY A 80 -2.18 8.11 11.61
C GLY A 80 -3.66 8.41 11.47
N ARG A 81 -4.11 8.79 10.27
CA ARG A 81 -5.54 9.04 10.01
C ARG A 81 -6.39 7.77 10.19
N LEU A 82 -5.94 6.63 9.65
CA LEU A 82 -6.65 5.35 9.84
C LEU A 82 -6.74 4.97 11.32
N SER A 83 -5.73 5.27 12.11
CA SER A 83 -5.75 5.03 13.57
C SER A 83 -6.81 5.89 14.25
N GLN A 84 -6.97 7.14 13.84
CA GLN A 84 -8.04 8.02 14.35
C GLN A 84 -9.43 7.53 13.93
N GLU A 85 -9.60 7.09 12.67
CA GLU A 85 -10.86 6.51 12.18
C GLU A 85 -11.23 5.23 12.94
N MET A 86 -10.26 4.34 13.18
CA MET A 86 -10.45 3.13 13.96
C MET A 86 -10.87 3.45 15.40
N GLN A 87 -10.21 4.42 16.03
CA GLN A 87 -10.53 4.82 17.41
C GLN A 87 -11.94 5.40 17.48
N LYS A 88 -12.29 6.31 16.56
CA LYS A 88 -13.64 6.88 16.49
C LYS A 88 -14.71 5.80 16.32
N ALA A 89 -14.51 4.85 15.39
CA ALA A 89 -15.45 3.74 15.21
C ALA A 89 -15.59 2.88 16.47
N SER A 90 -14.48 2.67 17.21
CA SER A 90 -14.51 1.96 18.49
C SER A 90 -15.26 2.75 19.56
N ASP A 91 -15.09 4.06 19.62
CA ASP A 91 -15.77 4.95 20.57
C ASP A 91 -17.28 5.00 20.28
N ASP A 92 -17.65 4.95 19.00
CA ASP A 92 -19.04 4.86 18.51
C ASP A 92 -19.65 3.44 18.64
N LEU A 93 -18.91 2.48 19.22
CA LEU A 93 -19.29 1.06 19.36
C LEU A 93 -19.52 0.31 18.02
N ASP A 94 -19.04 0.85 16.91
CA ASP A 94 -19.00 0.19 15.60
C ASP A 94 -17.74 -0.68 15.45
N PHE A 95 -17.77 -1.83 16.12
CA PHE A 95 -16.65 -2.76 16.14
C PHE A 95 -16.37 -3.42 14.78
N GLU A 96 -17.36 -3.50 13.88
CA GLU A 96 -17.14 -4.06 12.54
C GLU A 96 -16.26 -3.12 11.71
N THR A 97 -16.58 -1.83 11.73
CA THR A 97 -15.77 -0.80 11.08
C THR A 97 -14.39 -0.69 11.73
N ALA A 98 -14.31 -0.66 13.06
CA ALA A 98 -13.04 -0.61 13.78
C ALA A 98 -12.14 -1.81 13.42
N ALA A 99 -12.68 -3.04 13.39
CA ALA A 99 -11.93 -4.22 12.98
C ALA A 99 -11.43 -4.13 11.53
N ARG A 100 -12.25 -3.62 10.62
CA ARG A 100 -11.88 -3.42 9.22
C ARG A 100 -10.73 -2.42 9.07
N VAL A 101 -10.80 -1.29 9.78
CA VAL A 101 -9.75 -0.26 9.74
C VAL A 101 -8.45 -0.78 10.39
N ARG A 102 -8.54 -1.50 11.51
CA ARG A 102 -7.40 -2.18 12.13
C ARG A 102 -6.68 -3.12 11.16
N ASP A 103 -7.44 -3.91 10.42
CA ASP A 103 -6.88 -4.87 9.47
C ASP A 103 -6.23 -4.15 8.26
N ARG A 104 -6.75 -2.98 7.86
CA ARG A 104 -6.09 -2.09 6.89
C ARG A 104 -4.75 -1.56 7.43
N ILE A 105 -4.72 -1.08 8.68
CA ILE A 105 -3.49 -0.59 9.32
C ILE A 105 -2.42 -1.68 9.35
N ARG A 106 -2.76 -2.89 9.78
CA ARG A 106 -1.82 -4.03 9.82
C ARG A 106 -1.23 -4.35 8.44
N ALA A 107 -2.07 -4.35 7.41
CA ALA A 107 -1.63 -4.59 6.03
C ALA A 107 -0.65 -3.52 5.55
N LEU A 108 -0.94 -2.24 5.81
CA LEU A 108 -0.09 -1.12 5.39
C LEU A 108 1.24 -1.05 6.18
N SER A 109 1.21 -1.33 7.48
CA SER A 109 2.42 -1.36 8.31
C SER A 109 3.42 -2.43 7.85
N ALA A 110 2.95 -3.58 7.38
CA ALA A 110 3.82 -4.63 6.84
C ALA A 110 4.62 -4.15 5.62
N ILE A 111 3.99 -3.42 4.69
CA ILE A 111 4.69 -2.84 3.52
C ILE A 111 5.67 -1.74 3.95
N SER A 112 5.26 -0.88 4.89
CA SER A 112 6.10 0.24 5.33
C SER A 112 7.38 -0.23 6.03
N MET A 113 7.38 -1.42 6.62
CA MET A 113 8.58 -2.03 7.22
C MET A 113 9.52 -2.60 6.15
N GLU A 114 9.01 -3.17 5.07
CA GLU A 114 9.83 -3.68 3.94
C GLU A 114 10.46 -2.56 3.10
N SER A 115 9.84 -1.38 3.08
CA SER A 115 10.34 -0.18 2.37
C SER A 115 11.21 0.73 3.24
N SER A 116 11.58 0.30 4.45
CA SER A 116 12.32 1.10 5.45
C SER A 116 13.81 1.32 5.12
N ILE A 117 14.21 1.15 3.87
CA ILE A 117 15.47 1.65 3.36
C ILE A 117 15.31 3.13 2.95
N ASN A 118 14.71 3.95 3.81
CA ASN A 118 14.65 5.40 3.64
C ASN A 118 15.76 6.02 4.48
N ALA A 119 16.92 6.25 3.87
CA ALA A 119 17.86 7.23 4.40
C ALA A 119 17.24 8.61 4.18
N GLU A 120 16.41 9.08 5.12
CA GLU A 120 15.90 10.45 5.11
C GLU A 120 17.06 11.43 4.86
N GLY A 121 17.00 12.16 3.73
CA GLY A 121 18.02 13.14 3.34
C GLY A 121 18.98 12.70 2.21
N VAL A 122 18.89 11.48 1.70
CA VAL A 122 19.75 11.01 0.59
C VAL A 122 18.94 10.95 -0.71
N ALA A 123 19.11 11.95 -1.57
CA ALA A 123 18.41 12.04 -2.86
C ALA A 123 18.90 10.99 -3.88
N GLU A 124 20.22 10.77 -3.93
CA GLU A 124 20.87 9.70 -4.71
C GLU A 124 22.12 9.26 -3.96
N ALA A 125 22.38 7.95 -3.87
CA ALA A 125 23.62 7.44 -3.30
C ALA A 125 24.01 6.07 -3.85
N ASP A 126 25.31 5.82 -3.87
CA ASP A 126 25.89 4.51 -4.10
C ASP A 126 26.53 4.06 -2.78
N VAL A 127 25.96 3.05 -2.14
CA VAL A 127 26.44 2.52 -0.87
C VAL A 127 27.28 1.29 -1.12
N PHE A 128 28.54 1.36 -0.72
CA PHE A 128 29.51 0.27 -0.81
C PHE A 128 29.72 -0.33 0.58
N ALA A 129 29.24 -1.55 0.79
CA ALA A 129 29.54 -2.33 1.98
C ALA A 129 30.72 -3.26 1.67
N LEU A 130 31.79 -3.16 2.47
CA LEU A 130 32.95 -4.02 2.37
C LEU A 130 33.11 -4.84 3.65
N HIS A 131 33.32 -6.13 3.49
CA HIS A 131 33.76 -7.02 4.57
C HIS A 131 35.00 -7.79 4.12
N SER A 132 36.03 -7.82 4.95
CA SER A 132 37.28 -8.51 4.64
C SER A 132 37.58 -9.55 5.72
N GLU A 133 37.79 -10.78 5.29
CA GLU A 133 38.19 -11.91 6.16
C GLU A 133 39.08 -12.88 5.37
N GLY A 134 40.10 -13.44 6.02
CA GLY A 134 40.95 -14.48 5.40
C GLY A 134 41.73 -14.04 4.15
N GLY A 135 42.03 -12.73 4.01
CA GLY A 135 42.69 -12.19 2.82
C GLY A 135 41.76 -12.05 1.60
N GLN A 136 40.47 -12.28 1.77
CA GLN A 136 39.43 -12.03 0.77
C GLN A 136 38.56 -10.86 1.21
N ALA A 137 37.99 -10.14 0.24
CA ALA A 137 37.02 -9.08 0.49
C ALA A 137 35.74 -9.35 -0.29
N CYS A 138 34.60 -9.24 0.39
CA CYS A 138 33.28 -9.19 -0.21
C CYS A 138 32.85 -7.73 -0.32
N VAL A 139 32.42 -7.33 -1.52
CA VAL A 139 31.89 -6.01 -1.79
C VAL A 139 30.42 -6.16 -2.20
N GLN A 140 29.53 -5.55 -1.43
CA GLN A 140 28.12 -5.44 -1.77
C GLN A 140 27.82 -3.98 -2.11
N VAL A 141 27.23 -3.75 -3.28
CA VAL A 141 26.84 -2.41 -3.74
C VAL A 141 25.33 -2.29 -3.71
N PHE A 142 24.83 -1.19 -3.13
CA PHE A 142 23.43 -0.80 -3.18
C PHE A 142 23.30 0.55 -3.88
N PHE A 143 22.39 0.65 -4.84
CA PHE A 143 22.11 1.87 -5.59
C PHE A 143 20.79 2.48 -5.10
N TYR A 144 20.85 3.71 -4.60
CA TYR A 144 19.70 4.51 -4.22
C TYR A 144 19.42 5.55 -5.30
N ARG A 145 18.23 5.50 -5.88
CA ARG A 145 17.74 6.45 -6.88
C ARG A 145 16.29 6.82 -6.55
N ALA A 146 15.98 8.11 -6.54
CA ALA A 146 14.65 8.67 -6.27
C ALA A 146 13.81 8.87 -7.54
#